data_AF-A0A1Y6FXP3-F1
#
_entry.id   AF-A0A1Y6FXP3-F1
#
_cell.length_a   1.000
_cell.length_b   1.000
_cell.length_c   1.000
_cell.angle_alpha   90.00
_cell.angle_beta   90.00
_cell.angle_gamma   90.00
#
_symmetry.space_group_name_H-M   'P 1'
#
loop_
_entity.id
_entity.type
_entity.pdbx_description
1 polymer ?
#
loop_
_entity_poly.entity_id
_entity_poly.type
_entity_poly.pdbx_seq_one_letter_code
_entity_poly.pdbx_strand_id
1 'polypeptide(L)'
;MVTDISFKFIPDYDTEDYNLFYFWGKLDILIDGVSFFSNYKYRETQGPLGNSTITREGFAGYLDTFLWELPFVPQKLLEQETVIVEGEGIDKSLIFSLKDNMVTFAICKNHPWEKGTIYYDGVRVSQSKKIPQNNKNMIGFDGFKQGLKNGLQDFIQELIEKYPSITNVESFINIRNTVDSIN
;
A
#
# COMPACT_ATOMS: atom_id res chain seq x y z
N MET A 1 9.07 11.00 14.05
CA MET A 1 9.46 10.37 12.77
C MET A 1 9.30 8.88 12.94
N VAL A 2 8.81 8.18 11.92
CA VAL A 2 8.59 6.74 11.98
C VAL A 2 9.93 6.01 12.13
N THR A 3 9.97 5.01 13.01
CA THR A 3 11.18 4.20 13.24
C THR A 3 11.08 2.82 12.60
N ASP A 4 9.86 2.30 12.47
CA ASP A 4 9.58 1.01 11.85
C ASP A 4 8.30 1.07 11.00
N ILE A 5 8.32 0.36 9.86
CA ILE A 5 7.17 0.20 8.97
C ILE A 5 7.03 -1.26 8.56
N SER A 6 5.80 -1.75 8.51
CA SER A 6 5.47 -3.06 7.96
C SER A 6 4.20 -2.98 7.12
N PHE A 7 4.17 -3.74 6.03
CA PHE A 7 3.03 -3.83 5.13
C PHE A 7 2.33 -5.17 5.40
N LYS A 8 1.10 -5.12 5.88
CA LYS A 8 0.32 -6.30 6.23
C LYS A 8 -0.83 -6.48 5.24
N PHE A 9 -0.80 -7.60 4.54
CA PHE A 9 -1.86 -7.98 3.61
C PHE A 9 -2.90 -8.83 4.37
N ILE A 10 -4.17 -8.54 4.14
CA ILE A 10 -5.32 -9.17 4.80
C ILE A 10 -6.27 -9.65 3.70
N PRO A 11 -6.01 -10.81 3.09
CA PRO A 11 -6.84 -11.39 2.04
C PRO A 11 -8.22 -11.80 2.55
N ASP A 12 -9.24 -11.54 1.73
CA ASP A 12 -10.59 -12.07 1.89
C ASP A 12 -10.70 -13.38 1.08
N TYR A 13 -10.46 -14.50 1.75
CA TYR A 13 -10.35 -15.80 1.11
C TYR A 13 -11.71 -16.46 0.85
N ASP A 14 -12.56 -15.77 0.12
CA ASP A 14 -13.87 -16.28 -0.29
C ASP A 14 -13.85 -16.96 -1.69
N THR A 15 -12.67 -17.07 -2.32
CA THR A 15 -12.53 -17.68 -3.66
C THR A 15 -11.48 -18.81 -3.71
N GLU A 16 -11.81 -19.88 -4.44
CA GLU A 16 -10.89 -21.00 -4.73
C GLU A 16 -9.96 -20.73 -5.93
N ASP A 17 -10.15 -19.62 -6.66
CA ASP A 17 -9.41 -19.32 -7.89
C ASP A 17 -8.17 -18.45 -7.61
N TYR A 18 -7.08 -19.11 -7.23
CA TYR A 18 -5.79 -18.48 -6.94
C TYR A 18 -4.92 -18.20 -8.17
N ASN A 19 -5.32 -18.71 -9.35
CA ASN A 19 -4.48 -18.67 -10.55
C ASN A 19 -4.26 -17.25 -11.08
N LEU A 20 -5.17 -16.33 -10.77
CA LEU A 20 -5.13 -14.93 -11.21
C LEU A 20 -4.79 -13.93 -10.10
N PHE A 21 -4.50 -14.39 -8.87
CA PHE A 21 -4.28 -13.51 -7.71
C PHE A 21 -5.43 -12.55 -7.41
N TYR A 22 -6.62 -12.82 -7.96
CA TYR A 22 -7.77 -11.93 -7.92
C TYR A 22 -8.49 -12.04 -6.57
N PHE A 23 -7.76 -11.70 -5.52
CA PHE A 23 -8.23 -11.69 -4.15
C PHE A 23 -8.61 -10.27 -3.79
N TRP A 24 -9.85 -10.09 -3.37
CA TRP A 24 -10.19 -8.90 -2.59
C TRP A 24 -9.50 -9.00 -1.22
N GLY A 25 -9.16 -7.88 -0.63
CA GLY A 25 -8.56 -7.85 0.69
C GLY A 25 -8.27 -6.45 1.17
N LYS A 26 -7.43 -6.34 2.18
CA LYS A 26 -6.94 -5.06 2.71
C LYS A 26 -5.43 -5.05 2.79
N LEU A 27 -4.84 -3.90 2.51
CA LEU A 27 -3.47 -3.56 2.86
C LEU A 27 -3.48 -2.66 4.10
N ASP A 28 -2.93 -3.11 5.20
CA ASP A 28 -2.61 -2.28 6.36
C ASP A 28 -1.12 -1.87 6.32
N ILE A 29 -0.84 -0.65 6.77
CA ILE A 29 0.52 -0.14 6.92
C ILE A 29 0.72 0.09 8.40
N LEU A 30 1.55 -0.73 9.04
CA LEU A 30 1.85 -0.65 10.45
C LEU A 30 3.04 0.29 10.65
N ILE A 31 2.86 1.29 11.51
CA ILE A 31 3.84 2.32 11.85
C ILE A 31 4.17 2.18 13.32
N ASP A 32 5.38 1.74 13.61
CA ASP A 32 5.82 1.35 14.96
C ASP A 32 4.81 0.37 15.61
N GLY A 33 4.34 -0.61 14.82
CA GLY A 33 3.35 -1.62 15.22
C GLY A 33 1.89 -1.13 15.28
N VAL A 34 1.60 0.14 14.98
CA VAL A 34 0.24 0.71 15.02
C VAL A 34 -0.27 0.97 13.60
N SER A 35 -1.49 0.53 13.28
CA SER A 35 -2.08 0.79 11.98
C SER A 35 -2.11 2.29 11.63
N PHE A 36 -1.63 2.61 10.44
CA PHE A 36 -1.75 3.92 9.79
C PHE A 36 -3.21 4.38 9.69
N PHE A 37 -4.16 3.45 9.65
CA PHE A 37 -5.59 3.72 9.53
C PHE A 37 -6.32 3.84 10.87
N SER A 38 -5.63 3.66 12.00
CA SER A 38 -6.21 3.71 13.35
C SER A 38 -6.98 5.00 13.66
N ASN A 39 -6.53 6.14 13.11
CA ASN A 39 -7.16 7.44 13.29
C ASN A 39 -8.26 7.76 12.27
N TYR A 40 -8.57 6.84 11.35
CA TYR A 40 -9.64 7.05 10.39
C TYR A 40 -11.00 7.01 11.11
N LYS A 41 -11.66 8.18 11.16
CA LYS A 41 -12.91 8.40 11.92
C LYS A 41 -14.13 8.58 11.03
N TYR A 42 -13.95 8.62 9.72
CA TYR A 42 -15.07 8.77 8.81
C TYR A 42 -15.76 7.43 8.62
N ARG A 43 -17.11 7.45 8.62
CA ARG A 43 -17.87 6.29 8.18
C ARG A 43 -17.53 6.02 6.72
N GLU A 44 -17.42 4.74 6.36
CA GLU A 44 -17.03 4.24 5.05
C GLU A 44 -17.78 4.91 3.89
N THR A 45 -18.98 5.47 4.09
CA THR A 45 -19.80 6.07 3.03
C THR A 45 -19.99 7.58 3.11
N GLN A 46 -19.42 8.28 4.11
CA GLN A 46 -19.72 9.71 4.34
C GLN A 46 -18.49 10.61 4.57
N GLY A 47 -17.28 10.08 4.35
CA GLY A 47 -16.05 10.87 4.46
C GLY A 47 -15.76 11.73 3.22
N PRO A 48 -14.93 12.78 3.35
CA PRO A 48 -14.46 13.57 2.20
C PRO A 48 -13.70 12.74 1.15
N LEU A 49 -13.13 11.60 1.57
CA LEU A 49 -12.52 10.62 0.66
C LEU A 49 -13.54 9.68 -0.02
N GLY A 50 -14.83 9.75 0.29
CA GLY A 50 -15.85 8.86 -0.30
C GLY A 50 -15.75 7.40 0.16
N ASN A 51 -16.35 6.50 -0.63
CA ASN A 51 -16.83 5.17 -0.26
C ASN A 51 -15.72 4.14 0.11
N SER A 52 -16.04 3.26 1.06
CA SER A 52 -15.55 1.91 1.52
C SER A 52 -14.10 1.44 1.39
N THR A 53 -13.24 2.01 0.54
CA THR A 53 -11.89 1.46 0.34
C THR A 53 -10.90 1.84 1.43
N ILE A 54 -11.23 2.76 2.34
CA ILE A 54 -10.44 2.98 3.56
C ILE A 54 -11.30 2.62 4.77
N THR A 55 -10.80 1.71 5.59
CA THR A 55 -11.37 1.33 6.88
C THR A 55 -10.30 1.49 7.96
N ARG A 56 -10.66 1.36 9.24
CA ARG A 56 -9.65 1.33 10.32
C ARG A 56 -8.71 0.14 10.27
N GLU A 57 -9.08 -0.89 9.50
CA GLU A 57 -8.34 -2.13 9.34
C GLU A 57 -7.40 -2.11 8.14
N GLY A 58 -7.47 -1.08 7.28
CA GLY A 58 -6.63 -1.00 6.10
C GLY A 58 -7.29 -0.34 4.89
N PHE A 59 -6.51 -0.30 3.82
CA PHE A 59 -6.90 0.10 2.48
C PHE A 59 -7.40 -1.13 1.71
N ALA A 60 -8.70 -1.21 1.48
CA ALA A 60 -9.35 -2.31 0.77
C ALA A 60 -9.19 -2.18 -0.75
N GLY A 61 -8.91 -3.31 -1.40
CA GLY A 61 -8.72 -3.39 -2.83
C GLY A 61 -8.36 -4.81 -3.28
N TYR A 62 -8.09 -4.96 -4.58
CA TYR A 62 -7.56 -6.21 -5.11
C TYR A 62 -6.08 -6.35 -4.78
N LEU A 63 -5.71 -7.48 -4.18
CA LEU A 63 -4.35 -7.71 -3.69
C LEU A 63 -3.35 -7.99 -4.82
N ASP A 64 -3.81 -8.45 -5.98
CA ASP A 64 -2.99 -8.54 -7.20
C ASP A 64 -2.38 -7.20 -7.57
N THR A 65 -3.16 -6.11 -7.52
CA THR A 65 -2.70 -4.75 -7.81
C THR A 65 -1.49 -4.42 -6.93
N PHE A 66 -1.59 -4.71 -5.62
CA PHE A 66 -0.49 -4.45 -4.70
C PHE A 66 0.71 -5.36 -4.94
N LEU A 67 0.49 -6.64 -5.27
CA LEU A 67 1.56 -7.58 -5.61
C LEU A 67 2.30 -7.20 -6.90
N TRP A 68 1.59 -6.62 -7.87
CA TRP A 68 2.18 -6.19 -9.13
C TRP A 68 2.87 -4.84 -9.03
N GLU A 69 2.34 -3.89 -8.26
CA GLU A 69 2.85 -2.52 -8.25
C GLU A 69 3.85 -2.26 -7.13
N LEU A 70 3.58 -2.73 -5.91
CA LEU A 70 4.40 -2.39 -4.74
C LEU A 70 5.87 -2.80 -4.86
N PRO A 71 6.23 -3.99 -5.39
CA PRO A 71 7.63 -4.39 -5.48
C PRO A 71 8.51 -3.41 -6.29
N PHE A 72 7.91 -2.68 -7.24
CA PHE A 72 8.62 -1.73 -8.08
C PHE A 72 8.67 -0.31 -7.48
N VAL A 73 7.89 -0.02 -6.43
CA VAL A 73 7.82 1.33 -5.84
C VAL A 73 9.20 1.86 -5.44
N PRO A 74 10.09 1.10 -4.76
CA PRO A 74 11.42 1.61 -4.42
C PRO A 74 12.22 2.10 -5.62
N GLN A 75 12.28 1.31 -6.70
CA GLN A 75 13.02 1.67 -7.91
C GLN A 75 12.37 2.87 -8.60
N LYS A 76 11.04 2.86 -8.78
CA LYS A 76 10.30 3.97 -9.37
C LYS A 76 10.50 5.28 -8.56
N LEU A 77 10.56 5.22 -7.23
CA LEU A 77 10.81 6.41 -6.40
C LEU A 77 12.16 7.08 -6.67
N LEU A 78 13.20 6.30 -7.02
CA LEU A 78 14.50 6.84 -7.40
C LEU A 78 14.48 7.54 -8.77
N GLU A 79 13.56 7.15 -9.65
CA GLU A 79 13.48 7.64 -11.03
C GLU A 79 12.55 8.86 -11.19
N GLN A 80 11.41 8.87 -10.50
CA GLN A 80 10.34 9.85 -10.70
C GLN A 80 9.95 10.64 -9.43
N GLU A 81 10.63 10.43 -8.30
CA GLU A 81 10.37 11.02 -6.97
C GLU A 81 9.00 10.71 -6.37
N THR A 82 7.95 10.48 -7.15
CA THR A 82 6.60 10.14 -6.69
C THR A 82 6.06 8.95 -7.46
N VAL A 83 5.48 8.00 -6.73
CA VAL A 83 4.82 6.82 -7.27
C VAL A 83 3.39 6.79 -6.79
N ILE A 84 2.47 6.48 -7.71
CA ILE A 84 1.04 6.38 -7.45
C ILE A 84 0.67 4.93 -7.76
N VAL A 85 0.12 4.25 -6.77
CA VAL A 85 -0.41 2.89 -6.91
C VAL A 85 -1.93 3.00 -6.94
N GLU A 86 -2.49 2.70 -8.10
CA GLU A 86 -3.92 2.72 -8.42
C GLU A 86 -4.38 1.28 -8.67
N GLY A 87 -5.57 0.93 -8.19
CA GLY A 87 -6.18 -0.38 -8.45
C GLY A 87 -7.44 -0.24 -9.29
N GLU A 88 -7.70 -1.24 -10.13
CA GLU A 88 -8.93 -1.30 -10.90
C GLU A 88 -10.15 -1.29 -9.97
N GLY A 89 -11.14 -0.45 -10.26
CA GLY A 89 -12.36 -0.35 -9.46
C GLY A 89 -12.23 0.39 -8.12
N ILE A 90 -11.07 1.00 -7.82
CA ILE A 90 -10.84 1.78 -6.60
C ILE A 90 -10.69 3.27 -6.95
N ASP A 91 -11.48 4.15 -6.32
CA ASP A 91 -11.44 5.61 -6.53
C ASP A 91 -10.34 6.34 -5.74
N LYS A 92 -9.38 5.56 -5.20
CA LYS A 92 -8.32 6.04 -4.31
C LYS A 92 -6.99 5.44 -4.70
N SER A 93 -5.93 6.19 -4.43
CA SER A 93 -4.57 5.79 -4.75
C SER A 93 -3.69 5.84 -3.51
N LEU A 94 -2.79 4.87 -3.38
CA LEU A 94 -1.69 4.93 -2.44
C LEU A 94 -0.55 5.70 -3.10
N ILE A 95 -0.12 6.78 -2.46
CA ILE A 95 0.93 7.65 -2.98
C ILE A 95 2.16 7.52 -2.11
N PHE A 96 3.31 7.40 -2.76
CA PHE A 96 4.63 7.48 -2.14
C PHE A 96 5.42 8.61 -2.79
N SER A 97 6.17 9.37 -1.99
CA SER A 97 7.08 10.39 -2.50
C SER A 97 8.40 10.35 -1.75
N LEU A 98 9.51 10.33 -2.49
CA LEU A 98 10.88 10.32 -2.00
C LEU A 98 11.47 11.72 -2.13
N LYS A 99 11.91 12.28 -1.00
CA LYS A 99 12.67 13.53 -0.95
C LYS A 99 13.67 13.49 0.19
N ASP A 100 14.90 13.93 -0.06
CA ASP A 100 15.96 13.99 0.97
C ASP A 100 16.15 12.65 1.71
N ASN A 101 16.11 11.53 0.97
CA ASN A 101 16.15 10.15 1.48
C ASN A 101 15.01 9.76 2.44
N MET A 102 13.91 10.52 2.45
CA MET A 102 12.71 10.25 3.22
C MET A 102 11.54 9.92 2.31
N VAL A 103 10.87 8.80 2.57
CA VAL A 103 9.63 8.42 1.91
C VAL A 103 8.46 8.97 2.73
N THR A 104 7.63 9.77 2.07
CA THR A 104 6.30 10.16 2.54
C THR A 104 5.26 9.28 1.88
N PHE A 105 4.27 8.80 2.63
CA PHE A 105 3.15 8.06 2.07
C PHE A 105 1.79 8.62 2.51
N ALA A 106 0.78 8.51 1.65
CA ALA A 106 -0.57 9.00 1.90
C ALA A 106 -1.57 8.25 1.03
N ILE A 107 -2.86 8.35 1.36
CA ILE A 107 -3.95 7.96 0.46
C ILE A 107 -4.60 9.22 -0.10
N CYS A 108 -4.88 9.27 -1.39
CA CYS A 108 -5.71 10.33 -1.97
C CYS A 108 -6.93 9.78 -2.69
N LYS A 109 -7.93 10.64 -2.89
CA LYS A 109 -9.05 10.40 -3.79
C LYS A 109 -8.77 11.08 -5.12
N ASN A 110 -8.88 10.34 -6.23
CA ASN A 110 -8.56 10.77 -7.60
C ASN A 110 -7.10 11.25 -7.78
N HIS A 111 -6.71 11.47 -9.05
CA HIS A 111 -5.34 11.81 -9.44
C HIS A 111 -4.75 12.90 -8.52
N PRO A 112 -3.55 12.66 -7.96
CA PRO A 112 -2.86 13.69 -7.20
C PRO A 112 -2.61 14.93 -8.08
N TRP A 113 -2.30 16.05 -7.43
CA TRP A 113 -1.87 17.31 -8.07
C TRP A 113 -2.96 18.25 -8.58
N GLU A 114 -4.23 17.89 -8.44
CA GLU A 114 -5.34 18.83 -8.67
C GLU A 114 -5.49 19.84 -7.52
N LYS A 115 -5.97 21.04 -7.85
CA LYS A 115 -6.26 22.04 -6.81
C LYS A 115 -7.43 21.54 -5.96
N GLY A 116 -7.13 21.14 -4.72
CA GLY A 116 -8.13 20.61 -3.79
C GLY A 116 -8.10 19.11 -3.60
N THR A 117 -7.05 18.40 -4.05
CA THR A 117 -6.86 16.98 -3.75
C THR A 117 -6.99 16.73 -2.25
N ILE A 118 -7.76 15.70 -1.91
CA ILE A 118 -8.03 15.28 -0.55
C ILE A 118 -7.08 14.13 -0.22
N TYR A 119 -6.33 14.28 0.87
CA TYR A 119 -5.38 13.29 1.36
C TYR A 119 -5.78 12.79 2.75
N TYR A 120 -5.50 11.51 3.01
CA TYR A 120 -5.35 10.95 4.34
C TYR A 120 -3.87 10.69 4.63
N ASP A 121 -3.38 11.23 5.74
CA ASP A 121 -1.96 11.24 6.13
C ASP A 121 -1.67 10.41 7.39
N GLY A 122 -2.58 9.51 7.77
CA GLY A 122 -2.47 8.68 8.98
C GLY A 122 -2.97 9.34 10.28
N VAL A 123 -3.24 10.65 10.22
CA VAL A 123 -3.74 11.42 11.38
C VAL A 123 -5.08 12.06 11.06
N ARG A 124 -5.23 12.63 9.86
CA ARG A 124 -6.43 13.36 9.46
C ARG A 124 -6.64 13.32 7.96
N VAL A 125 -7.84 13.70 7.56
CA VAL A 125 -8.14 14.03 6.17
C VAL A 125 -7.96 15.54 5.97
N SER A 126 -7.27 15.94 4.91
CA SER A 126 -7.03 17.35 4.60
C SER A 126 -6.99 17.61 3.10
N GLN A 127 -7.34 18.82 2.69
CA GLN A 127 -7.17 19.30 1.31
C GLN A 127 -5.81 19.98 1.17
N SER A 128 -5.05 19.60 0.15
CA SER A 128 -3.72 20.17 -0.11
C SER A 128 -3.33 20.07 -1.58
N LYS A 129 -2.42 20.94 -2.02
CA LYS A 129 -1.76 20.81 -3.34
C LYS A 129 -0.55 19.88 -3.31
N LYS A 130 0.00 19.62 -2.13
CA LYS A 130 1.18 18.78 -1.90
C LYS A 130 0.81 17.66 -0.94
N ILE A 131 1.49 16.52 -1.05
CA ILE A 131 1.34 15.40 -0.12
C ILE A 131 1.64 15.92 1.30
N PRO A 132 0.68 15.81 2.25
CA PRO A 132 0.92 16.23 3.62
C PRO A 132 2.04 15.41 4.26
N GLN A 133 2.85 16.05 5.10
CA GLN A 133 3.99 15.46 5.77
C GLN A 133 3.85 15.62 7.28
N ASN A 134 4.00 14.53 8.01
CA ASN A 134 3.94 14.49 9.46
C ASN A 134 4.76 13.31 10.03
N ASN A 135 4.84 13.21 11.35
CA ASN A 135 5.65 12.20 12.04
C ASN A 135 5.12 10.75 11.94
N LYS A 136 3.95 10.54 11.35
CA LYS A 136 3.25 9.25 11.18
C LYS A 136 3.26 8.74 9.75
N ASN A 137 3.71 9.54 8.79
CA ASN A 137 3.68 9.17 7.37
C ASN A 137 5.00 9.39 6.65
N MET A 138 6.09 9.51 7.41
CA MET A 138 7.44 9.73 6.90
C MET A 138 8.43 8.77 7.54
N ILE A 139 9.19 8.06 6.71
CA ILE A 139 10.24 7.11 7.11
C ILE A 139 11.47 7.26 6.22
N GLY A 140 12.65 6.91 6.72
CA GLY A 140 13.85 6.81 5.89
C GLY A 140 13.70 5.76 4.79
N PHE A 141 14.29 6.01 3.62
CA PHE A 141 14.11 5.16 2.44
C PHE A 141 14.53 3.70 2.68
N ASP A 142 15.63 3.45 3.39
CA ASP A 142 16.05 2.09 3.72
C ASP A 142 15.05 1.36 4.61
N GLY A 143 14.49 2.06 5.61
CA GLY A 143 13.43 1.52 6.46
C GLY A 143 12.17 1.19 5.66
N PHE A 144 11.79 2.06 4.71
CA PHE A 144 10.68 1.80 3.79
C PHE A 144 10.91 0.54 2.96
N LYS A 145 12.08 0.40 2.33
CA LYS A 145 12.41 -0.76 1.48
C LYS A 145 12.37 -2.07 2.26
N GLN A 146 12.98 -2.09 3.44
CA GLN A 146 13.01 -3.28 4.30
C GLN A 146 11.60 -3.65 4.78
N GLY A 147 10.84 -2.67 5.28
CA GLY A 147 9.47 -2.91 5.74
C GLY A 147 8.53 -3.39 4.64
N LEU A 148 8.67 -2.85 3.43
CA LEU A 148 7.92 -3.27 2.26
C LEU A 148 8.30 -4.68 1.81
N LYS A 149 9.60 -4.96 1.70
CA LYS A 149 10.13 -6.28 1.33
C LYS A 149 9.63 -7.36 2.28
N ASN A 150 9.80 -7.16 3.58
CA ASN A 150 9.39 -8.12 4.59
C ASN A 150 7.87 -8.38 4.53
N GLY A 151 7.06 -7.32 4.44
CA GLY A 151 5.60 -7.46 4.34
C GLY A 151 5.14 -8.23 3.10
N LEU A 152 5.78 -7.99 1.94
CA LEU A 152 5.52 -8.74 0.72
C LEU A 152 5.98 -10.20 0.82
N GLN A 153 7.14 -10.46 1.42
CA GLN A 153 7.65 -11.83 1.61
C GLN A 153 6.76 -12.63 2.56
N ASP A 154 6.29 -12.03 3.66
CA ASP A 154 5.36 -12.66 4.59
C ASP A 154 4.06 -13.06 3.88
N PHE A 155 3.50 -12.15 3.07
CA PHE A 155 2.28 -12.44 2.32
C PHE A 155 2.48 -13.50 1.21
N ILE A 156 3.61 -13.45 0.51
CA ILE A 156 3.98 -14.49 -0.48
C ILE A 156 4.08 -15.85 0.20
N GLN A 157 4.69 -15.93 1.38
CA GLN A 157 4.80 -17.16 2.15
C GLN A 157 3.42 -17.68 2.57
N GLU A 158 2.54 -16.81 3.06
CA GLU A 158 1.15 -17.17 3.37
C GLU A 158 0.40 -17.74 2.16
N LEU A 159 0.59 -17.14 0.97
CA LEU A 159 0.00 -17.65 -0.27
C LEU A 159 0.55 -19.02 -0.66
N ILE A 160 1.85 -19.28 -0.48
CA ILE A 160 2.46 -20.60 -0.74
C ILE A 160 1.91 -21.65 0.23
N GLU A 161 1.79 -21.32 1.51
CA GLU A 161 1.26 -22.23 2.52
C GLU A 161 -0.20 -22.59 2.24
N LYS A 162 -1.01 -21.61 1.82
CA LYS A 162 -2.41 -21.80 1.51
C LYS A 162 -2.64 -22.48 0.16
N TYR A 163 -1.85 -22.14 -0.86
CA TYR A 163 -1.97 -22.65 -2.21
C TYR A 163 -0.61 -23.17 -2.72
N PRO A 164 -0.14 -24.35 -2.28
CA PRO A 164 1.21 -24.82 -2.62
C PRO A 164 1.51 -24.92 -4.13
N SER A 165 0.49 -25.16 -4.96
CA SER A 165 0.62 -25.21 -6.42
C SER A 165 0.94 -23.85 -7.07
N ILE A 166 0.74 -22.74 -6.36
CA ILE A 166 0.99 -21.38 -6.84
C ILE A 166 2.46 -21.16 -7.21
N THR A 167 3.38 -21.93 -6.62
CA THR A 167 4.81 -21.89 -6.93
C THR A 167 5.14 -22.30 -8.36
N ASN A 168 4.20 -22.93 -9.07
CA ASN A 168 4.36 -23.34 -10.47
C ASN A 168 3.78 -22.32 -11.46
N VAL A 169 3.13 -21.26 -10.97
CA VAL A 169 2.53 -20.22 -11.81
C VAL A 169 3.61 -19.19 -12.19
N GLU A 170 3.83 -18.99 -13.49
CA GLU A 170 4.91 -18.13 -14.00
C GLU A 170 4.82 -16.68 -13.50
N SER A 171 3.62 -16.10 -13.49
CA SER A 171 3.39 -14.75 -12.96
C SER A 171 3.76 -14.62 -11.49
N PHE A 172 3.47 -15.65 -10.68
CA PHE A 172 3.85 -15.69 -9.27
C PHE A 172 5.37 -15.70 -9.08
N ILE A 173 6.06 -16.53 -9.86
CA ILE A 173 7.52 -16.65 -9.81
C ILE A 173 8.15 -15.29 -10.12
N ASN A 174 7.63 -14.58 -11.12
CA ASN A 174 8.11 -13.25 -11.48
C ASN A 174 7.90 -12.22 -10.36
N ILE A 175 6.72 -12.20 -9.73
CA ILE A 175 6.44 -11.33 -8.57
C ILE A 175 7.41 -11.63 -7.42
N ARG A 176 7.56 -12.91 -7.05
CA ARG A 176 8.46 -13.33 -5.97
C ARG A 176 9.90 -12.90 -6.22
N ASN A 177 10.42 -13.15 -7.42
CA ASN A 177 11.78 -12.75 -7.77
C ASN A 177 11.96 -11.22 -7.72
N THR A 178 10.94 -10.46 -8.11
CA THR A 178 10.95 -9.00 -8.01
C THR A 178 11.03 -8.55 -6.55
N VAL A 179 10.24 -9.15 -5.66
CA VAL A 179 10.25 -8.86 -4.22
C VAL A 179 11.61 -9.16 -3.59
N ASP A 180 12.23 -10.28 -3.97
CA ASP A 180 13.56 -10.65 -3.47
C ASP A 180 14.65 -9.67 -3.90
N SER A 181 14.46 -8.98 -5.03
CA SER A 181 15.39 -7.98 -5.57
C SER A 181 15.30 -6.60 -4.91
N ILE A 182 14.33 -6.35 -4.04
CA ILE A 182 14.23 -5.08 -3.30
C ILE A 182 15.47 -4.94 -2.38
N ASN A 183 16.27 -3.89 -2.61
CA ASN A 183 17.52 -3.59 -1.90
C ASN A 183 17.50 -2.20 -1.29
#